data_AF-A0A317KY22-F1
#
_entry.id   AF-A0A317KY22-F1
#
_cell.length_a   1.000
_cell.length_b   1.000
_cell.length_c   1.000
_cell.angle_alpha   90.00
_cell.angle_beta   90.00
_cell.angle_gamma   90.00
#
_symmetry.space_group_name_H-M   'P 1'
#
loop_
_entity.id
_entity.type
_entity.pdbx_description
1 polymer ?
#
loop_
_entity_poly.entity_id
_entity_poly.type
_entity_poly.pdbx_seq_one_letter_code
_entity_poly.pdbx_strand_id
1 'polypeptide(L)'
;MISNHFRQIIIQQFNDDYTREEDFVINTDKTSKTIKILYKFIRGYKLELSFDSIAQELMSISFSPGSILEQQEYSQIKTLNEVRKIIREWVRNINSEIVSSPIVRQINEQQSKVKEIEGMFNDFEDSNFNSDEIDKLKNKLDELEESLKNKINEDKDKEQENRFIIRELEKEIKTLKTQVGTLTKKNWLLSFSTKMFLFSQKHPKLTNFLGVSAYNFLPEDIKNEIPDEFKKLLPIKKEE
;
A
#
# COMPACT_ATOMS: atom_id res chain seq x y z
N MET A 1 -11.11 31.95 26.35
CA MET A 1 -11.13 31.45 24.94
C MET A 1 -9.87 30.62 24.75
N ILE A 2 -9.94 29.46 24.11
CA ILE A 2 -8.71 28.72 23.76
C ILE A 2 -7.90 29.56 22.78
N SER A 3 -6.64 29.81 23.11
CA SER A 3 -5.79 30.65 22.27
C SER A 3 -5.47 29.94 20.95
N ASN A 4 -5.35 30.70 19.86
CA ASN A 4 -4.86 30.17 18.59
C ASN A 4 -3.48 29.50 18.76
N HIS A 5 -2.66 30.00 19.69
CA HIS A 5 -1.39 29.40 20.05
C HIS A 5 -1.55 27.97 20.59
N PHE A 6 -2.47 27.75 21.53
CA PHE A 6 -2.74 26.42 22.07
C PHE A 6 -3.25 25.44 21.00
N ARG A 7 -4.11 25.92 20.10
CA ARG A 7 -4.60 25.10 18.98
C ARG A 7 -3.46 24.67 18.04
N GLN A 8 -2.54 25.58 17.73
CA GLN A 8 -1.37 25.26 16.90
C GLN A 8 -0.46 24.22 17.56
N ILE A 9 -0.29 24.29 18.88
CA ILE A 9 0.49 23.31 19.65
C ILE A 9 -0.09 21.90 19.54
N ILE A 10 -1.42 21.78 19.61
CA ILE A 10 -2.14 20.52 19.41
C ILE A 10 -1.89 19.98 18.00
N ILE A 11 -2.11 20.81 16.99
CA ILE A 11 -1.97 20.43 15.57
C ILE A 11 -0.56 19.93 15.26
N GLN A 12 0.47 20.57 15.82
CA GLN A 12 1.86 20.15 15.66
C GLN A 12 2.15 18.74 16.18
N GLN A 13 1.29 18.15 17.03
CA GLN A 13 1.48 16.77 17.52
C GLN A 13 0.83 15.72 16.61
N PHE A 14 0.08 16.10 15.58
CA PHE A 14 -0.65 15.15 14.71
C PHE A 14 0.18 14.64 13.54
N ASN A 15 1.22 15.38 13.15
CA ASN A 15 2.07 15.03 12.03
C ASN A 15 3.11 14.00 12.45
N ASP A 16 3.04 12.82 11.86
CA ASP A 16 3.95 11.69 12.05
C ASP A 16 4.04 10.89 10.73
N ASP A 17 4.78 9.77 10.72
CA ASP A 17 5.00 8.97 9.51
C ASP A 17 3.70 8.44 8.86
N TYR A 18 2.63 8.26 9.64
CA TYR A 18 1.37 7.63 9.21
C TYR A 18 0.13 8.50 9.35
N THR A 19 0.22 9.67 9.98
CA THR A 19 -0.90 10.57 10.23
C THR A 19 -0.53 12.01 9.95
N ARG A 20 -1.51 12.80 9.52
CA ARG A 20 -1.40 14.23 9.26
C ARG A 20 -2.51 15.00 9.95
N GLU A 21 -2.35 16.32 10.04
CA GLU A 21 -3.38 17.19 10.61
C GLU A 21 -4.75 17.02 9.96
N GLU A 22 -4.78 16.74 8.65
CA GLU A 22 -6.03 16.59 7.90
C GLU A 22 -6.77 15.31 8.26
N ASP A 23 -6.15 14.38 8.98
CA ASP A 23 -6.77 13.13 9.41
C ASP A 23 -7.60 13.30 10.70
N PHE A 24 -7.53 14.48 11.32
CA PHE A 24 -8.20 14.78 12.59
C PHE A 24 -9.28 15.86 12.44
N VAL A 25 -10.29 15.79 13.30
CA VAL A 25 -11.33 16.81 13.45
C VAL A 25 -11.26 17.36 14.87
N ILE A 26 -11.01 18.67 14.99
CA ILE A 26 -11.00 19.37 16.29
C ILE A 26 -12.32 20.13 16.45
N ASN A 27 -13.14 19.69 17.38
CA ASN A 27 -14.37 20.36 17.79
C ASN A 27 -14.15 21.07 19.13
N THR A 28 -14.58 22.31 19.24
CA THR A 28 -14.52 23.08 20.49
C THR A 28 -15.92 23.40 20.95
N ASP A 29 -16.31 22.90 22.11
CA ASP A 29 -17.56 23.27 22.74
C ASP A 29 -17.30 24.36 23.78
N LYS A 30 -17.80 25.57 23.49
CA LYS A 30 -17.64 26.74 24.35
C LYS A 30 -18.49 26.64 25.63
N THR A 31 -19.57 25.88 25.59
CA THR A 31 -20.53 25.74 26.70
C THR A 31 -20.00 24.76 27.74
N SER A 32 -19.53 23.59 27.31
CA SER A 32 -18.91 22.61 28.19
C SER A 32 -17.42 22.87 28.45
N LYS A 33 -16.81 23.88 27.80
CA LYS A 33 -15.37 24.15 27.83
C LYS A 33 -14.54 22.90 27.57
N THR A 34 -14.92 22.17 26.52
CA THR A 34 -14.19 20.97 26.09
C THR A 34 -13.63 21.13 24.69
N ILE A 35 -12.48 20.50 24.43
CA ILE A 35 -11.98 20.27 23.07
C ILE A 35 -12.06 18.78 22.82
N LYS A 36 -12.75 18.39 21.75
CA LYS A 36 -12.85 17.02 21.28
C LYS A 36 -12.07 16.88 20.00
N ILE A 37 -11.16 15.92 19.97
CA ILE A 37 -10.30 15.59 18.83
C ILE A 37 -10.69 14.19 18.38
N LEU A 38 -11.09 14.06 17.12
CA LEU A 38 -11.57 12.82 16.54
C LEU A 38 -10.67 12.41 15.38
N TYR A 39 -10.30 11.14 15.32
CA TYR A 39 -9.64 10.57 14.14
C TYR A 39 -10.69 10.18 13.09
N LYS A 40 -10.52 10.60 11.84
CA LYS A 40 -11.57 10.51 10.81
C LYS A 40 -11.89 9.08 10.37
N PHE A 41 -10.91 8.19 10.37
CA PHE A 41 -11.01 6.89 9.71
C PHE A 41 -11.49 5.76 10.63
N ILE A 42 -11.34 5.90 11.94
CA ILE A 42 -11.72 4.85 12.90
C ILE A 42 -12.68 5.44 13.94
N ARG A 43 -13.91 4.92 13.94
CA ARG A 43 -14.94 5.29 14.92
C ARG A 43 -14.50 4.82 16.31
N GLY A 44 -14.60 5.71 17.29
CA GLY A 44 -14.23 5.44 18.69
C GLY A 44 -12.90 6.05 19.11
N TYR A 45 -12.05 6.44 18.16
CA TYR A 45 -10.79 7.11 18.44
C TYR A 45 -11.04 8.58 18.72
N LYS A 46 -11.07 8.92 20.01
CA LYS A 46 -11.34 10.26 20.50
C LYS A 46 -10.36 10.65 21.60
N LEU A 47 -10.02 11.93 21.64
CA LEU A 47 -9.35 12.58 22.76
C LEU A 47 -10.19 13.80 23.16
N GLU A 48 -10.43 13.95 24.45
CA GLU A 48 -11.21 15.03 25.03
C GLU A 48 -10.37 15.76 26.07
N LEU A 49 -10.22 17.07 25.90
CA LEU A 49 -9.59 17.97 26.87
C LEU A 49 -10.69 18.77 27.59
N SER A 50 -10.69 18.72 28.92
CA SER A 50 -11.67 19.40 29.77
C SER A 50 -11.01 20.49 30.60
N PHE A 51 -11.58 21.69 30.59
CA PHE A 51 -11.01 22.88 31.24
C PHE A 51 -11.85 23.33 32.44
N ASP A 52 -11.20 23.90 33.45
CA ASP A 52 -11.86 24.49 34.61
C ASP A 52 -12.73 25.69 34.22
N SER A 53 -13.98 25.65 34.68
CA SER A 53 -14.99 26.69 34.62
C SER A 53 -14.51 28.04 35.14
N ILE A 54 -13.64 28.08 36.13
CA ILE A 54 -13.24 29.30 36.84
C ILE A 54 -11.87 29.78 36.35
N ALA A 55 -10.85 28.92 36.37
CA ALA A 55 -9.47 29.30 36.07
C ALA A 55 -9.08 29.23 34.57
N GLN A 56 -9.91 28.62 33.71
CA GLN A 56 -9.54 28.27 32.32
C GLN A 56 -8.27 27.40 32.22
N GLU A 57 -7.88 26.75 33.31
CA GLU A 57 -6.78 25.80 33.35
C GLU A 57 -7.27 24.42 32.89
N LEU A 58 -6.39 23.65 32.27
CA LEU A 58 -6.73 22.30 31.82
C LEU A 58 -6.86 21.38 33.04
N MET A 59 -8.02 20.78 33.23
CA MET A 59 -8.34 19.95 34.39
C MET A 59 -8.04 18.47 34.14
N SER A 60 -8.47 17.97 32.98
CA SER A 60 -8.26 16.58 32.59
C SER A 60 -8.14 16.40 31.09
N ILE A 61 -7.44 15.32 30.71
CA ILE A 61 -7.44 14.78 29.36
C ILE A 61 -7.94 13.35 29.46
N SER A 62 -8.92 13.00 28.64
CA SER A 62 -9.32 11.61 28.47
C SER A 62 -9.21 11.21 27.01
N PHE A 63 -8.76 9.99 26.73
CA PHE A 63 -8.67 9.50 25.37
C PHE A 63 -8.88 8.00 25.29
N SER A 64 -9.30 7.56 24.12
CA SER A 64 -9.33 6.15 23.76
C SER A 64 -7.93 5.77 23.27
N PRO A 65 -7.14 4.99 24.02
CA PRO A 65 -5.79 4.60 23.62
C PRO A 65 -5.80 3.67 22.41
N GLY A 66 -6.96 3.12 22.04
CA GLY A 66 -7.08 2.09 21.03
C GLY A 66 -8.49 1.57 20.86
N SER A 67 -8.64 0.53 20.04
CA SER A 67 -9.93 -0.15 19.81
C SER A 67 -10.30 -1.18 20.90
N ILE A 68 -9.32 -1.64 21.68
CA ILE A 68 -9.46 -2.75 22.64
C ILE A 68 -9.44 -2.28 24.10
N LEU A 69 -8.60 -1.30 24.42
CA LEU A 69 -8.36 -0.86 25.80
C LEU A 69 -9.41 0.15 26.27
N GLU A 70 -9.66 0.14 27.58
CA GLU A 70 -10.55 1.10 28.24
C GLU A 70 -10.02 2.54 28.11
N GLN A 71 -10.95 3.51 28.15
CA GLN A 71 -10.65 4.94 28.08
C GLN A 71 -9.66 5.33 29.19
N GLN A 72 -8.56 5.99 28.82
CA GLN A 72 -7.60 6.51 29.77
C GLN A 72 -7.98 7.93 30.16
N GLU A 73 -7.79 8.27 31.43
CA GLU A 73 -8.01 9.62 31.95
C GLU A 73 -6.83 10.07 32.80
N TYR A 74 -6.32 11.25 32.47
CA TYR A 74 -5.29 11.95 33.22
C TYR A 74 -5.92 13.19 33.84
N SER A 75 -5.89 13.28 35.17
CA SER A 75 -6.37 14.44 35.93
C SER A 75 -5.20 15.28 36.43
N GLN A 76 -5.46 16.55 36.76
CA GLN A 76 -4.49 17.48 37.35
C GLN A 76 -3.27 17.76 36.43
N ILE A 77 -3.52 18.00 35.15
CA ILE A 77 -2.47 18.38 34.19
C ILE A 77 -1.93 19.76 34.57
N LYS A 78 -0.63 19.86 34.87
CA LYS A 78 -0.02 21.11 35.37
C LYS A 78 0.74 21.88 34.29
N THR A 79 1.14 21.21 33.21
CA THR A 79 2.00 21.84 32.19
C THR A 79 1.55 21.57 30.76
N LEU A 80 1.84 22.52 29.87
CA LEU A 80 1.64 22.35 28.43
C LEU A 80 2.46 21.19 27.85
N ASN A 81 3.62 20.88 28.44
CA ASN A 81 4.46 19.76 28.00
C ASN A 81 3.79 18.41 28.29
N GLU A 82 3.06 18.28 29.39
CA GLU A 82 2.26 17.07 29.69
C GLU A 82 1.15 16.89 28.66
N VAL A 83 0.45 17.97 28.28
CA VAL A 83 -0.56 17.95 27.21
C VAL A 83 0.04 17.43 25.91
N ARG A 84 1.19 17.99 25.49
CA ARG A 84 1.89 17.56 24.27
C ARG A 84 2.27 16.09 24.33
N LYS A 85 2.78 15.63 25.47
CA LYS A 85 3.17 14.23 25.67
C LYS A 85 1.98 13.30 25.51
N ILE A 86 0.86 13.62 26.15
CA ILE A 86 -0.36 12.80 26.10
C ILE A 86 -0.95 12.75 24.70
N ILE A 87 -1.03 13.89 23.99
CA ILE A 87 -1.52 13.91 22.61
C ILE A 87 -0.61 13.09 21.70
N ARG A 88 0.71 13.23 21.85
CA ARG A 88 1.68 12.45 21.07
C ARG A 88 1.58 10.96 21.36
N GLU A 89 1.40 10.59 22.63
CA GLU A 89 1.19 9.19 23.03
C GLU A 89 -0.09 8.63 22.39
N TRP A 90 -1.18 9.40 22.42
CA TRP A 90 -2.42 9.02 21.75
C TRP A 90 -2.21 8.81 20.25
N VAL A 91 -1.62 9.77 19.54
CA VAL A 91 -1.31 9.65 18.10
C VAL A 91 -0.40 8.45 17.82
N ARG A 92 0.62 8.22 18.66
CA ARG A 92 1.49 7.05 18.54
C ARG A 92 0.73 5.74 18.69
N ASN A 93 -0.25 5.67 19.58
CA ASN A 93 -1.07 4.47 19.73
C ASN A 93 -1.95 4.24 18.49
N ILE A 94 -2.51 5.31 17.91
CA ILE A 94 -3.21 5.23 16.62
C ILE A 94 -2.29 4.65 15.55
N ASN A 95 -1.07 5.19 15.43
CA ASN A 95 -0.08 4.72 14.45
C ASN A 95 0.32 3.27 14.69
N SER A 96 0.51 2.88 15.95
CA SER A 96 0.82 1.49 16.31
C SER A 96 -0.29 0.53 15.90
N GLU A 97 -1.57 0.89 16.10
CA GLU A 97 -2.70 0.06 15.64
C GLU A 97 -2.82 0.03 14.11
N ILE A 98 -2.60 1.16 13.42
CA ILE A 98 -2.56 1.22 11.95
C ILE A 98 -1.48 0.29 11.41
N VAL A 99 -0.25 0.40 11.89
CA VAL A 99 0.89 -0.44 11.45
C VAL A 99 0.67 -1.91 11.80
N SER A 100 0.03 -2.20 12.94
CA SER A 100 -0.29 -3.57 13.35
C SER A 100 -1.46 -4.18 12.57
N SER A 101 -2.22 -3.36 11.83
CA SER A 101 -3.31 -3.84 10.98
C SER A 101 -2.78 -4.86 9.96
N PRO A 102 -3.39 -6.05 9.84
CA PRO A 102 -3.02 -7.04 8.84
C PRO A 102 -3.01 -6.46 7.41
N ILE A 103 -3.93 -5.53 7.11
CA ILE A 103 -4.02 -4.88 5.80
C ILE A 103 -2.78 -4.03 5.53
N VAL A 104 -2.36 -3.22 6.50
CA VAL A 104 -1.17 -2.35 6.35
C VAL A 104 0.11 -3.20 6.27
N ARG A 105 0.19 -4.28 7.07
CA ARG A 105 1.29 -5.27 6.96
C ARG A 105 1.37 -5.88 5.56
N GLN A 106 0.24 -6.32 5.01
CA GLN A 106 0.19 -6.88 3.66
C GLN A 106 0.59 -5.86 2.59
N ILE A 107 0.16 -4.60 2.72
CA ILE A 107 0.57 -3.51 1.81
C ILE A 107 2.08 -3.27 1.89
N ASN A 108 2.65 -3.20 3.11
CA ASN A 108 4.08 -2.99 3.31
C ASN A 108 4.91 -4.16 2.75
N GLU A 109 4.47 -5.40 2.95
CA GLU A 109 5.10 -6.59 2.35
C GLU A 109 5.05 -6.54 0.82
N GLN A 110 3.91 -6.18 0.23
CA GLN A 110 3.78 -6.02 -1.22
C GLN A 110 4.70 -4.91 -1.75
N GLN A 111 4.73 -3.74 -1.10
CA GLN A 111 5.61 -2.63 -1.47
C GLN A 111 7.08 -3.02 -1.37
N SER A 112 7.48 -3.74 -0.33
CA SER A 112 8.86 -4.21 -0.17
C SER A 112 9.26 -5.13 -1.31
N LYS A 113 8.39 -6.07 -1.71
CA LYS A 113 8.66 -6.97 -2.85
C LYS A 113 8.70 -6.22 -4.17
N VAL A 114 7.84 -5.21 -4.37
CA VAL A 114 7.91 -4.35 -5.56
C VAL A 114 9.24 -3.60 -5.60
N LYS A 115 9.70 -3.02 -4.48
CA LYS A 115 11.01 -2.35 -4.39
C LYS A 115 12.18 -3.30 -4.63
N GLU A 116 12.06 -4.55 -4.18
CA GLU A 116 13.06 -5.58 -4.44
C GLU A 116 13.16 -5.86 -5.96
N ILE A 117 12.00 -6.03 -6.63
CA ILE A 117 11.95 -6.16 -8.10
C ILE A 117 12.54 -4.92 -8.78
N GLU A 118 12.19 -3.71 -8.34
CA GLU A 118 12.77 -2.46 -8.86
C GLU A 118 14.30 -2.46 -8.75
N GLY A 119 14.82 -2.87 -7.59
CA GLY A 119 16.24 -2.97 -7.31
C GLY A 119 16.99 -3.90 -8.27
N MET A 120 16.36 -4.99 -8.70
CA MET A 120 16.94 -5.93 -9.66
C MET A 120 17.23 -5.28 -11.02
N PHE A 121 16.41 -4.31 -11.44
CA PHE A 121 16.58 -3.64 -12.74
C PHE A 121 17.45 -2.37 -12.66
N ASN A 122 18.13 -2.10 -11.54
CA ASN A 122 18.94 -0.88 -11.39
C ASN A 122 20.04 -0.76 -12.44
N ASP A 123 20.73 -1.87 -12.73
CA ASP A 123 21.85 -1.93 -13.68
C ASP A 123 21.41 -2.21 -15.14
N PHE A 124 20.10 -2.26 -15.40
CA PHE A 124 19.54 -2.51 -16.72
C PHE A 124 19.72 -1.29 -17.65
N GLU A 125 20.17 -1.52 -18.88
CA GLU A 125 20.36 -0.44 -19.86
C GLU A 125 19.02 0.18 -20.27
N ASP A 126 18.86 1.47 -20.00
CA ASP A 126 17.60 2.16 -20.21
C ASP A 126 17.50 2.71 -21.64
N SER A 127 17.07 1.85 -22.57
CA SER A 127 16.85 2.19 -23.98
C SER A 127 15.36 2.20 -24.33
N ASN A 128 15.00 2.76 -25.49
CA ASN A 128 13.63 2.69 -26.02
C ASN A 128 13.47 1.47 -26.92
N PHE A 129 12.25 0.96 -27.03
CA PHE A 129 11.92 -0.02 -28.06
C PHE A 129 11.88 0.63 -29.45
N ASN A 130 12.39 -0.08 -30.46
CA ASN A 130 12.16 0.28 -31.86
C ASN A 130 10.82 -0.29 -32.38
N SER A 131 10.39 0.13 -33.57
CA SER A 131 9.08 -0.29 -34.11
C SER A 131 8.92 -1.80 -34.25
N ASP A 132 9.96 -2.50 -34.70
CA ASP A 132 9.92 -3.95 -34.90
C ASP A 132 9.86 -4.69 -33.55
N GLU A 133 10.58 -4.19 -32.54
CA GLU A 133 10.53 -4.70 -31.17
C GLU A 133 9.14 -4.50 -30.56
N ILE A 134 8.52 -3.34 -30.77
CA ILE A 134 7.18 -3.03 -30.26
C ILE A 134 6.17 -4.05 -30.78
N ASP A 135 6.18 -4.32 -32.09
CA ASP A 135 5.23 -5.25 -32.71
C ASP A 135 5.51 -6.70 -32.31
N LYS A 136 6.78 -7.11 -32.26
CA LYS A 136 7.17 -8.44 -31.75
C LYS A 136 6.70 -8.65 -30.32
N LEU A 137 6.88 -7.66 -29.45
CA LEU A 137 6.51 -7.77 -28.04
C LEU A 137 5.00 -7.80 -27.84
N LYS A 138 4.24 -7.02 -28.62
CA LYS A 138 2.77 -7.10 -28.63
C LYS A 138 2.27 -8.48 -29.06
N ASN A 139 2.88 -9.06 -30.09
CA ASN A 139 2.54 -10.42 -30.52
C ASN A 139 2.88 -11.46 -29.44
N LYS A 140 4.04 -11.32 -28.79
CA LYS A 140 4.43 -12.19 -27.66
C LYS A 140 3.48 -12.09 -26.47
N LEU A 141 2.96 -10.90 -26.20
CA LEU A 141 1.93 -10.69 -25.18
C LEU A 141 0.60 -11.38 -25.55
N ASP A 142 0.22 -11.37 -26.83
CA ASP A 142 -0.96 -12.10 -27.31
C ASP A 142 -0.78 -13.62 -27.16
N GLU A 143 0.40 -14.14 -27.50
CA GLU A 143 0.73 -15.56 -27.31
C GLU A 143 0.69 -15.96 -25.82
N LEU A 144 1.25 -15.13 -24.94
CA LEU A 144 1.21 -15.32 -23.49
C LEU A 144 -0.24 -15.34 -22.96
N GLU A 145 -1.06 -14.40 -23.42
CA GLU A 145 -2.47 -14.29 -23.04
C GLU A 145 -3.25 -15.54 -23.40
N GLU A 146 -3.13 -16.00 -24.65
CA GLU A 146 -3.80 -17.22 -25.12
C GLU A 146 -3.31 -18.47 -24.38
N SER A 147 -2.00 -18.58 -24.15
CA SER A 147 -1.41 -19.67 -23.38
C SER A 147 -2.00 -19.75 -21.96
N LEU A 148 -2.14 -18.61 -21.29
CA LEU A 148 -2.72 -18.52 -19.96
C LEU A 148 -4.23 -18.75 -19.94
N LYS A 149 -4.98 -18.23 -20.92
CA LYS A 149 -6.41 -18.49 -21.07
C LYS A 149 -6.70 -19.97 -21.21
N ASN A 150 -5.90 -20.67 -22.03
CA ASN A 150 -6.01 -22.12 -22.18
C ASN A 150 -5.76 -22.84 -20.86
N LYS A 151 -4.71 -22.44 -20.13
CA LYS A 151 -4.40 -23.02 -18.81
C LYS A 151 -5.51 -22.80 -17.78
N ILE A 152 -6.07 -21.59 -17.74
CA ILE A 152 -7.16 -21.24 -16.82
C ILE A 152 -8.42 -22.08 -17.13
N ASN A 153 -8.70 -22.33 -18.41
CA ASN A 153 -9.89 -23.07 -18.85
C ASN A 153 -9.76 -24.61 -18.79
N GLU A 154 -8.63 -25.16 -18.34
CA GLU A 154 -8.48 -26.61 -18.18
C GLU A 154 -9.45 -27.19 -17.15
N ASP A 155 -9.81 -26.42 -16.12
CA ASP A 155 -10.75 -26.82 -15.06
C ASP A 155 -12.18 -26.34 -15.39
N LYS A 156 -12.96 -27.20 -16.05
CA LYS A 156 -14.31 -26.87 -16.55
C LYS A 156 -15.34 -26.63 -15.45
N ASP A 157 -15.10 -27.12 -14.24
CA ASP A 157 -16.06 -27.01 -13.13
C ASP A 157 -16.04 -25.62 -12.45
N LYS A 158 -15.11 -24.75 -12.86
CA LYS A 158 -14.88 -23.41 -12.31
C LYS A 158 -15.16 -22.28 -13.30
N GLU A 159 -16.06 -22.50 -14.27
CA GLU A 159 -16.28 -21.59 -15.40
C GLU A 159 -16.49 -20.11 -15.00
N GLN A 160 -17.24 -19.82 -13.92
CA GLN A 160 -17.44 -18.45 -13.44
C GLN A 160 -16.17 -17.81 -12.85
N GLU A 161 -15.40 -18.58 -12.08
CA GLU A 161 -14.10 -18.16 -11.51
C GLU A 161 -13.09 -17.94 -12.64
N ASN A 162 -13.02 -18.87 -13.59
CA ASN A 162 -12.15 -18.78 -14.76
C ASN A 162 -12.44 -17.52 -15.60
N ARG A 163 -13.72 -17.20 -15.85
CA ARG A 163 -14.11 -15.96 -16.54
C ARG A 163 -13.63 -14.70 -15.81
N PHE A 164 -13.65 -14.70 -14.48
CA PHE A 164 -13.15 -13.57 -13.71
C PHE A 164 -11.63 -13.43 -13.85
N ILE A 165 -10.89 -14.53 -13.69
CA ILE A 165 -9.43 -14.55 -13.82
C ILE A 165 -8.99 -14.12 -15.23
N ILE A 166 -9.68 -14.60 -16.27
CA ILE A 166 -9.40 -14.23 -17.67
C ILE A 166 -9.59 -12.73 -17.89
N ARG A 167 -10.66 -12.12 -17.37
CA ARG A 167 -10.87 -10.67 -17.50
C ARG A 167 -9.80 -9.85 -16.79
N GLU A 168 -9.32 -10.30 -15.63
CA GLU A 168 -8.18 -9.66 -14.97
C GLU A 168 -6.92 -9.75 -15.83
N LEU A 169 -6.62 -10.94 -16.37
CA LEU A 169 -5.48 -11.17 -17.26
C LEU A 169 -5.53 -10.26 -18.50
N GLU A 170 -6.66 -10.24 -19.20
CA GLU A 170 -6.89 -9.41 -20.40
C GLU A 170 -6.61 -7.92 -20.11
N LYS A 171 -7.04 -7.44 -18.94
CA LYS A 171 -6.78 -6.06 -18.51
C LYS A 171 -5.29 -5.80 -18.30
N GLU A 172 -4.58 -6.71 -17.64
CA GLU A 172 -3.14 -6.57 -17.41
C GLU A 172 -2.35 -6.63 -18.73
N ILE A 173 -2.64 -7.59 -19.61
CA ILE A 173 -1.99 -7.72 -20.92
C ILE A 173 -2.27 -6.49 -21.79
N LYS A 174 -3.52 -6.02 -21.88
CA LYS A 174 -3.87 -4.81 -22.63
C LYS A 174 -3.11 -3.58 -22.13
N THR A 175 -2.93 -3.46 -20.82
CA THR A 175 -2.14 -2.39 -20.21
C THR A 175 -0.68 -2.49 -20.67
N LEU A 176 -0.09 -3.68 -20.61
CA LEU A 176 1.28 -3.92 -21.06
C LEU A 176 1.47 -3.60 -22.55
N LYS A 177 0.53 -4.01 -23.42
CA LYS A 177 0.55 -3.71 -24.86
C LYS A 177 0.53 -2.20 -25.15
N THR A 178 -0.22 -1.44 -24.35
CA THR A 178 -0.30 0.03 -24.47
C THR A 178 1.00 0.69 -24.02
N GLN A 179 1.69 0.07 -23.07
CA GLN A 179 2.94 0.58 -22.50
C GLN A 179 4.18 0.34 -23.36
N VAL A 180 4.18 -0.69 -24.23
CA VAL A 180 5.37 -1.09 -25.04
C VAL A 180 5.97 0.08 -25.83
N GLY A 181 5.14 0.97 -26.40
CA GLY A 181 5.61 2.10 -27.20
C GLY A 181 5.77 3.42 -26.44
N THR A 182 5.49 3.43 -25.13
CA THR A 182 5.49 4.66 -24.31
C THR A 182 6.47 4.61 -23.15
N LEU A 183 6.83 3.41 -22.70
CA LEU A 183 7.85 3.19 -21.68
C LEU A 183 9.17 2.78 -22.33
N THR A 184 10.27 3.11 -21.64
CA THR A 184 11.59 2.54 -21.93
C THR A 184 11.60 1.04 -21.66
N LYS A 185 12.58 0.30 -22.20
CA LYS A 185 12.71 -1.15 -22.01
C LYS A 185 12.75 -1.53 -20.53
N LYS A 186 13.57 -0.83 -19.74
CA LYS A 186 13.66 -1.01 -18.29
C LYS A 186 12.32 -0.83 -17.59
N ASN A 187 11.64 0.29 -17.84
CA ASN A 187 10.38 0.61 -17.18
C ASN A 187 9.24 -0.33 -17.61
N TRP A 188 9.25 -0.75 -18.88
CA TRP A 188 8.31 -1.75 -19.37
C TRP A 188 8.54 -3.11 -18.73
N LEU A 189 9.80 -3.56 -18.62
CA LEU A 189 10.15 -4.83 -17.98
C LEU A 189 9.81 -4.84 -16.51
N LEU A 190 10.04 -3.74 -15.81
CA LEU A 190 9.59 -3.56 -14.44
C LEU A 190 8.07 -3.71 -14.34
N SER A 191 7.31 -2.99 -15.18
CA SER A 191 5.84 -3.08 -15.23
C SER A 191 5.37 -4.52 -15.50
N PHE A 192 5.98 -5.19 -16.47
CA PHE A 192 5.70 -6.59 -16.80
C PHE A 192 5.96 -7.50 -15.60
N SER A 193 7.15 -7.41 -15.03
CA SER A 193 7.62 -8.22 -13.90
C SER A 193 6.73 -8.06 -12.68
N THR A 194 6.41 -6.81 -12.29
CA THR A 194 5.52 -6.51 -11.17
C THR A 194 4.11 -7.03 -11.42
N LYS A 195 3.55 -6.86 -12.63
CA LYS A 195 2.21 -7.35 -12.95
C LYS A 195 2.13 -8.87 -12.91
N MET A 196 3.10 -9.57 -13.51
CA MET A 196 3.14 -11.03 -13.49
C MET A 196 3.31 -11.57 -12.07
N PHE A 197 4.17 -10.93 -11.27
CA PHE A 197 4.35 -11.27 -9.85
C PHE A 197 3.05 -11.07 -9.05
N LEU A 198 2.40 -9.91 -9.16
CA LEU A 198 1.15 -9.64 -8.44
C LEU A 198 0.02 -10.56 -8.90
N PHE A 199 -0.05 -10.88 -10.19
CA PHE A 199 -1.02 -11.82 -10.75
C PHE A 199 -0.78 -13.24 -10.22
N SER A 200 0.47 -13.69 -10.08
CA SER A 200 0.80 -15.00 -9.49
C SER A 200 0.43 -15.08 -8.01
N GLN A 201 0.68 -14.02 -7.24
CA GLN A 201 0.29 -13.94 -5.82
C GLN A 201 -1.24 -14.01 -5.64
N LYS A 202 -2.01 -13.38 -6.54
CA LYS A 202 -3.48 -13.46 -6.55
C LYS A 202 -4.00 -14.84 -6.95
N HIS A 203 -3.29 -15.52 -7.85
CA HIS A 203 -3.71 -16.79 -8.45
C HIS A 203 -2.65 -17.89 -8.24
N PRO A 204 -2.48 -18.41 -7.00
CA PRO A 204 -1.40 -19.34 -6.66
C PRO A 204 -1.33 -20.60 -7.54
N LYS A 205 -2.47 -21.09 -8.02
CA LYS A 205 -2.55 -22.28 -8.90
C LYS A 205 -1.87 -22.08 -10.26
N LEU A 206 -1.79 -20.83 -10.72
CA LEU A 206 -1.18 -20.48 -12.01
C LEU A 206 0.30 -20.12 -11.87
N THR A 207 0.81 -20.01 -10.65
CA THR A 207 2.09 -19.38 -10.35
C THR A 207 3.26 -20.01 -11.10
N ASN A 208 3.40 -21.34 -11.08
CA ASN A 208 4.49 -22.03 -11.80
C ASN A 208 4.40 -21.83 -13.32
N PHE A 209 3.18 -21.95 -13.87
CA PHE A 209 2.95 -21.79 -15.30
C PHE A 209 3.19 -20.35 -15.74
N LEU A 210 2.71 -19.37 -14.98
CA LEU A 210 2.97 -17.95 -15.18
C LEU A 210 4.45 -17.65 -15.17
N GLY A 211 5.21 -18.19 -14.22
CA GLY A 211 6.66 -17.98 -14.12
C GLY A 211 7.39 -18.44 -15.37
N VAL A 212 7.14 -19.68 -15.79
CA VAL A 212 7.77 -20.29 -16.97
C VAL A 212 7.33 -19.58 -18.25
N SER A 213 6.03 -19.37 -18.43
CA SER A 213 5.49 -18.70 -19.62
C SER A 213 5.98 -17.26 -19.71
N ALA A 214 5.83 -16.46 -18.66
CA ALA A 214 6.26 -15.06 -18.66
C ALA A 214 7.74 -14.92 -19.03
N TYR A 215 8.63 -15.78 -18.51
CA TYR A 215 10.04 -15.78 -18.92
C TYR A 215 10.21 -16.16 -20.40
N ASN A 216 9.59 -17.27 -20.83
CA ASN A 216 9.77 -17.80 -22.17
C ASN A 216 9.25 -16.88 -23.28
N PHE A 217 8.24 -16.06 -22.98
CA PHE A 217 7.65 -15.10 -23.90
C PHE A 217 8.44 -13.79 -24.04
N LEU A 218 9.44 -13.55 -23.18
CA LEU A 218 10.32 -12.40 -23.38
C LEU A 218 11.24 -12.61 -24.61
N PRO A 219 11.48 -11.58 -25.42
CA PRO A 219 12.49 -11.60 -26.47
C PRO A 219 13.88 -12.02 -25.95
N GLU A 220 14.70 -12.67 -26.79
CA GLU A 220 16.02 -13.20 -26.37
C GLU A 220 16.99 -12.09 -25.96
N ASP A 221 16.96 -10.95 -26.65
CA ASP A 221 17.69 -9.73 -26.29
C ASP A 221 17.34 -9.28 -24.87
N ILE A 222 16.05 -9.31 -24.52
CA ILE A 222 15.58 -8.97 -23.18
C ILE A 222 15.97 -10.05 -22.16
N LYS A 223 15.82 -11.34 -22.48
CA LYS A 223 16.15 -12.45 -21.58
C LYS A 223 17.60 -12.41 -21.09
N ASN A 224 18.52 -12.03 -21.97
CA ASN A 224 19.94 -11.93 -21.65
C ASN A 224 20.25 -10.79 -20.67
N GLU A 225 19.39 -9.78 -20.60
CA GLU A 225 19.53 -8.62 -19.73
C GLU A 225 18.78 -8.79 -18.39
N ILE A 226 18.00 -9.87 -18.22
CA ILE A 226 17.26 -10.16 -16.97
C ILE A 226 18.23 -10.67 -15.88
N PRO A 227 18.26 -10.03 -14.70
CA PRO A 227 19.05 -10.49 -13.56
C PRO A 227 18.67 -11.90 -13.11
N ASP A 228 19.67 -12.71 -12.74
CA ASP A 228 19.44 -14.08 -12.25
C ASP A 228 18.60 -14.13 -10.97
N GLU A 229 18.61 -13.05 -10.18
CA GLU A 229 17.78 -12.89 -9.00
C GLU A 229 16.29 -12.86 -9.35
N PHE A 230 15.91 -12.20 -10.45
CA PHE A 230 14.55 -12.21 -10.95
C PHE A 230 14.12 -13.59 -11.45
N LYS A 231 15.05 -14.32 -12.10
CA LYS A 231 14.80 -15.71 -12.54
C LYS A 231 14.48 -16.65 -11.37
N LYS A 232 15.01 -16.37 -10.17
CA LYS A 232 14.71 -17.14 -8.94
C LYS A 232 13.34 -16.79 -8.34
N LEU A 233 12.82 -15.58 -8.59
CA LEU A 233 11.48 -15.16 -8.15
C LEU A 233 10.37 -15.74 -9.03
N LEU A 234 10.66 -15.97 -10.31
CA LEU A 234 9.79 -16.78 -11.15
C LEU A 234 9.87 -18.21 -10.63
N PRO A 235 8.75 -18.87 -10.29
CA PRO A 235 8.75 -20.24 -9.82
C PRO A 235 8.95 -21.18 -11.01
N ILE A 236 10.16 -21.15 -11.54
CA ILE A 236 10.68 -22.07 -12.54
C ILE A 236 11.09 -23.30 -11.74
N LYS A 237 10.18 -24.27 -11.60
CA LYS A 237 10.63 -25.62 -11.27
C LYS A 237 11.48 -26.08 -12.45
N LYS A 238 12.77 -26.35 -12.20
CA LYS A 238 13.53 -27.22 -13.10
C LYS A 238 12.76 -28.54 -13.15
N GLU A 239 12.29 -28.92 -14.34
CA GLU A 239 11.87 -30.29 -14.56
C GLU A 239 13.11 -31.17 -14.31
N GLU A 240 13.04 -32.02 -13.28
CA GLU A 240 13.91 -33.19 -13.13
C GLU A 240 13.36 -34.33 -13.99
#